data_AF-A0AAD7IE86-F1
#
_entry.id   AF-A0AAD7IE86-F1
#
_cell.length_a   1.000
_cell.length_b   1.000
_cell.length_c   1.000
_cell.angle_alpha   90.00
_cell.angle_beta   90.00
_cell.angle_gamma   90.00
#
_symmetry.space_group_name_H-M   'P 1'
#
loop_
_entity.id
_entity.type
_entity.pdbx_description
1 polymer ?
#
loop_
_entity_poly.entity_id
_entity_poly.type
_entity_poly.pdbx_seq_one_letter_code
_entity_poly.pdbx_strand_id
1 'polypeptide(L)'
;MLFEMFDEGGANHKLTNGFSGWTPLSDNLQKERVMANLLKVTDVWEIAVGRQYAIDNLESMYLPPSRRLELARMFSIFHWVEPAVTEIFSGRLSALSIEDIGRVDIKVYSILVKGMERLEIEMRRTANVAPPMIPATPSPKAGESHPPLQTTYVFHKPYNLDCAATWKRLWWDKVGRQLLHPDAPIKSDAILGEVKKLSHKDLHEKCRLDMVQKIEAEIVFVDKRIIAGVTAAIVEYYTTLGSQ
;
A
#
# COMPACT_ATOMS: atom_id res chain seq x y z
N MET A 1 9.38 -33.32 -34.95
CA MET A 1 10.75 -33.79 -34.62
C MET A 1 11.41 -32.79 -33.65
N LEU A 2 10.74 -32.47 -32.54
CA LEU A 2 11.19 -31.48 -31.54
C LEU A 2 10.56 -31.74 -30.14
N PHE A 3 10.10 -32.98 -29.88
CA PHE A 3 9.28 -33.29 -28.68
C PHE A 3 9.73 -34.53 -27.88
N GLU A 4 10.94 -35.06 -28.09
CA GLU A 4 11.48 -36.17 -27.28
C GLU A 4 12.61 -35.71 -26.34
N MET A 5 12.39 -34.66 -25.52
CA MET A 5 13.45 -34.16 -24.63
C MET A 5 13.03 -33.74 -23.22
N PHE A 6 11.89 -34.21 -22.70
CA PHE A 6 11.53 -34.02 -21.29
C PHE A 6 11.16 -35.36 -20.65
N ASP A 7 12.21 -36.08 -20.23
CA ASP A 7 12.15 -37.21 -19.31
C ASP A 7 12.64 -36.71 -17.93
N GLU A 8 11.78 -36.81 -16.91
CA GLU A 8 11.86 -36.08 -15.63
C GLU A 8 12.90 -36.66 -14.64
N GLY A 9 13.74 -37.60 -15.05
CA GLY A 9 14.64 -38.32 -14.13
C GLY A 9 16.10 -37.83 -14.04
N GLY A 10 16.58 -36.93 -14.93
CA GLY A 10 18.03 -36.68 -14.99
C GLY A 10 18.50 -35.44 -15.77
N ALA A 11 17.62 -34.48 -16.03
CA ALA A 11 17.87 -33.41 -17.01
C ALA A 11 18.56 -32.13 -16.47
N ASN A 12 18.90 -32.04 -15.18
CA ASN A 12 19.55 -30.82 -14.66
C ASN A 12 21.03 -30.67 -15.04
N HIS A 13 21.65 -31.67 -15.68
CA HIS A 13 23.09 -31.60 -16.02
C HIS A 13 23.43 -31.62 -17.51
N LYS A 14 22.46 -31.77 -18.42
CA LYS A 14 22.75 -31.90 -19.86
C LYS A 14 22.28 -30.74 -20.76
N LEU A 15 21.46 -29.81 -20.26
CA LEU A 15 21.07 -28.63 -21.04
C LEU A 15 22.14 -27.52 -21.05
N THR A 16 23.17 -27.60 -20.21
CA THR A 16 24.25 -26.59 -20.13
C THR A 16 25.44 -26.87 -21.05
N ASN A 17 25.59 -28.07 -21.61
CA ASN A 17 26.79 -28.46 -22.37
C ASN A 17 26.77 -28.10 -23.86
N GLY A 18 25.67 -27.53 -24.38
CA GLY A 18 25.59 -27.07 -25.78
C GLY A 18 25.93 -25.58 -26.01
N PHE A 19 26.12 -24.80 -24.94
CA PHE A 19 26.32 -23.35 -25.00
C PHE A 19 27.69 -22.91 -24.42
N SER A 20 28.76 -23.64 -24.73
CA SER A 20 30.11 -23.42 -24.18
C SER A 20 30.81 -22.12 -24.60
N GLY A 21 30.11 -21.20 -25.27
CA GLY A 21 30.57 -19.84 -25.59
C GLY A 21 29.66 -18.72 -25.08
N TRP A 22 28.59 -19.03 -24.34
CA TRP A 22 27.68 -18.02 -23.83
C TRP A 22 28.24 -17.42 -22.53
N THR A 23 28.81 -16.23 -22.62
CA THR A 23 29.15 -15.44 -21.43
C THR A 23 27.84 -14.96 -20.79
N PRO A 24 27.61 -15.23 -19.49
CA PRO A 24 26.41 -14.76 -18.82
C PRO A 24 26.40 -13.23 -18.87
N LEU A 25 25.36 -12.71 -19.50
CA LEU A 25 25.15 -11.29 -19.67
C LEU A 25 24.95 -10.68 -18.28
N SER A 26 25.88 -9.83 -17.86
CA SER A 26 25.82 -9.15 -16.57
C SER A 26 24.79 -8.01 -16.54
N ASP A 27 24.07 -7.76 -17.65
CA ASP A 27 23.06 -6.72 -17.73
C ASP A 27 21.67 -7.28 -17.41
N ASN A 28 21.09 -6.78 -16.31
CA ASN A 28 19.72 -7.10 -15.89
C ASN A 28 18.71 -6.83 -17.00
N LEU A 29 18.92 -5.81 -17.85
CA LEU A 29 18.01 -5.51 -18.97
C LEU A 29 17.98 -6.64 -19.99
N GLN A 30 19.14 -7.23 -20.28
CA GLN A 30 19.19 -8.32 -21.26
C GLN A 30 18.61 -9.61 -20.69
N LYS A 31 18.88 -9.90 -19.41
CA LYS A 31 18.24 -11.03 -18.72
C LYS A 31 16.71 -10.85 -18.66
N GLU A 32 16.21 -9.66 -18.37
CA GLU A 32 14.77 -9.36 -18.42
C GLU A 32 14.19 -9.65 -19.81
N ARG A 33 14.81 -9.13 -20.88
CA ARG A 33 14.37 -9.36 -22.25
C ARG A 33 14.34 -10.85 -22.62
N VAL A 34 15.37 -11.60 -22.23
CA VAL A 34 15.42 -13.05 -22.45
C VAL A 34 14.27 -13.75 -21.73
N MET A 35 14.00 -13.42 -20.46
CA MET A 35 12.92 -14.03 -19.70
C MET A 35 11.53 -13.62 -20.22
N ALA A 36 11.33 -12.37 -20.63
CA ALA A 36 10.09 -11.93 -21.26
C ALA A 36 9.83 -12.63 -22.60
N ASN A 37 10.88 -12.85 -23.40
CA ASN A 37 10.78 -13.61 -24.65
C ASN A 37 10.51 -15.09 -24.39
N LEU A 38 11.18 -15.69 -23.39
CA LEU A 38 10.91 -17.06 -22.97
C LEU A 38 9.45 -17.20 -22.53
N LEU A 39 8.98 -16.30 -21.67
CA LEU A 39 7.61 -16.26 -21.19
C LEU A 39 6.62 -16.21 -22.37
N LYS A 40 6.86 -15.34 -23.36
CA LYS A 40 6.07 -15.27 -24.59
C LYS A 40 6.02 -16.58 -25.35
N VAL A 41 7.16 -17.22 -25.58
CA VAL A 41 7.23 -18.50 -26.29
C VAL A 41 6.49 -19.58 -25.49
N THR A 42 6.78 -19.71 -24.20
CA THR A 42 6.18 -20.74 -23.36
C THR A 42 4.68 -20.56 -23.18
N ASP A 43 4.18 -19.31 -23.22
CA ASP A 43 2.76 -19.00 -23.17
C ASP A 43 2.06 -19.42 -24.47
N VAL A 44 2.63 -19.07 -25.64
CA VAL A 44 2.11 -19.44 -26.97
C VAL A 44 2.05 -20.96 -27.17
N TRP A 45 3.01 -21.69 -26.62
CA TRP A 45 3.11 -23.15 -26.76
C TRP A 45 2.60 -23.91 -25.52
N GLU A 46 1.94 -23.23 -24.57
CA GLU A 46 1.37 -23.81 -23.34
C GLU A 46 2.36 -24.65 -22.50
N ILE A 47 3.64 -24.28 -22.50
CA ILE A 47 4.71 -24.97 -21.77
C ILE A 47 4.74 -24.46 -20.33
N ALA A 48 3.89 -25.03 -19.47
CA ALA A 48 3.70 -24.60 -18.08
C ALA A 48 4.99 -24.47 -17.27
N VAL A 49 5.92 -25.43 -17.37
CA VAL A 49 7.20 -25.42 -16.64
C VAL A 49 8.09 -24.24 -17.07
N GLY A 50 8.18 -24.00 -18.38
CA GLY A 50 8.97 -22.89 -18.92
C GLY A 50 8.37 -21.53 -18.56
N ARG A 51 7.04 -21.45 -18.56
CA ARG A 51 6.30 -20.27 -18.13
C ARG A 51 6.58 -19.95 -16.66
N GLN A 52 6.44 -20.91 -15.77
CA GLN A 52 6.73 -20.72 -14.35
C GLN A 52 8.20 -20.33 -14.12
N TYR A 53 9.14 -21.02 -14.79
CA TYR A 53 10.56 -20.68 -14.71
C TYR A 53 10.86 -19.23 -15.12
N ALA A 54 10.22 -18.73 -16.18
CA ALA A 54 10.39 -17.35 -16.62
C ALA A 54 9.79 -16.36 -15.60
N ILE A 55 8.63 -16.66 -15.03
CA ILE A 55 8.00 -15.85 -13.97
C ILE A 55 8.90 -15.76 -12.74
N ASP A 56 9.37 -16.89 -12.22
CA ASP A 56 10.24 -16.94 -11.03
C ASP A 56 11.53 -16.13 -11.25
N ASN A 57 12.13 -16.23 -12.44
CA ASN A 57 13.32 -15.46 -12.77
C ASN A 57 13.02 -13.96 -12.88
N LEU A 58 11.89 -13.56 -13.44
CA LEU A 58 11.48 -12.16 -13.50
C LEU A 58 11.17 -11.60 -12.11
N GLU A 59 10.54 -12.38 -11.22
CA GLU A 59 10.28 -11.98 -9.82
C GLU A 59 11.56 -11.80 -9.01
N SER A 60 12.61 -12.58 -9.31
CA SER A 60 13.93 -12.42 -8.68
C SER A 60 14.65 -11.12 -9.07
N MET A 61 14.14 -10.39 -10.06
CA MET A 61 14.74 -9.18 -10.60
C MET A 61 13.93 -7.94 -10.21
N TYR A 62 14.59 -6.79 -10.11
CA TYR A 62 13.87 -5.53 -9.95
C TYR A 62 13.24 -5.13 -11.28
N LEU A 63 11.92 -5.20 -11.35
CA LEU A 63 11.13 -4.67 -12.46
C LEU A 63 10.43 -3.38 -12.01
N PRO A 64 10.45 -2.29 -12.80
CA PRO A 64 9.67 -1.12 -12.45
C PRO A 64 8.16 -1.44 -12.48
N PRO A 65 7.32 -0.76 -11.68
CA PRO A 65 5.90 -1.06 -11.57
C PRO A 65 5.14 -1.06 -12.90
N SER A 66 5.47 -0.10 -13.78
CA SER A 66 4.89 0.01 -15.12
C SER A 66 5.14 -1.25 -15.96
N ARG A 67 6.37 -1.78 -15.89
CA ARG A 67 6.77 -3.02 -16.57
C ARG A 67 6.10 -4.24 -15.96
N ARG A 68 5.94 -4.30 -14.63
CA ARG A 68 5.18 -5.39 -13.98
C ARG A 68 3.73 -5.39 -14.44
N LEU A 69 3.07 -4.22 -14.50
CA LEU A 69 1.69 -4.10 -15.00
C LEU A 69 1.56 -4.49 -16.48
N GLU A 70 2.53 -4.12 -17.31
CA GLU A 70 2.58 -4.50 -18.72
C GLU A 70 2.65 -6.03 -18.89
N LEU A 71 3.61 -6.68 -18.21
CA LEU A 71 3.78 -8.13 -18.26
C LEU A 71 2.58 -8.87 -17.64
N ALA A 72 2.02 -8.34 -16.54
CA ALA A 72 0.82 -8.86 -15.91
C ALA A 72 -0.37 -8.87 -16.88
N ARG A 73 -0.53 -7.82 -17.69
CA ARG A 73 -1.54 -7.74 -18.74
C ARG A 73 -1.27 -8.74 -19.87
N MET A 74 -0.05 -8.72 -20.41
CA MET A 74 0.31 -9.52 -21.59
C MET A 74 0.21 -11.02 -21.34
N PHE A 75 0.51 -11.45 -20.13
CA PHE A 75 0.65 -12.86 -19.78
C PHE A 75 -0.31 -13.29 -18.67
N SER A 76 -1.32 -12.50 -18.30
CA SER A 76 -2.29 -12.82 -17.23
C SER A 76 -1.65 -13.18 -15.88
N ILE A 77 -0.62 -12.44 -15.44
CA ILE A 77 0.08 -12.63 -14.16
C ILE A 77 -0.53 -11.72 -13.10
N PHE A 78 -1.74 -12.03 -12.63
CA PHE A 78 -2.55 -11.09 -11.84
C PHE A 78 -1.98 -10.76 -10.45
N HIS A 79 -1.22 -11.66 -9.83
CA HIS A 79 -0.63 -11.40 -8.51
C HIS A 79 0.45 -10.31 -8.53
N TRP A 80 0.93 -9.91 -9.72
CA TRP A 80 1.84 -8.76 -9.88
C TRP A 80 1.14 -7.40 -9.86
N VAL A 81 -0.19 -7.37 -10.02
CA VAL A 81 -0.94 -6.11 -10.14
C VAL A 81 -0.91 -5.34 -8.81
N GLU A 82 -1.27 -5.98 -7.69
CA GLU A 82 -1.35 -5.30 -6.39
C GLU A 82 0.00 -4.72 -5.92
N PRO A 83 1.14 -5.45 -5.98
CA PRO A 83 2.43 -4.88 -5.60
C PRO A 83 2.82 -3.70 -6.50
N ALA A 84 2.54 -3.77 -7.80
CA ALA A 84 2.86 -2.69 -8.73
C ALA A 84 1.99 -1.44 -8.47
N VAL A 85 0.69 -1.61 -8.25
CA VAL A 85 -0.21 -0.50 -7.87
C VAL A 85 0.26 0.13 -6.55
N THR A 86 0.59 -0.68 -5.55
CA THR A 86 1.07 -0.19 -4.25
C THR A 86 2.37 0.62 -4.37
N GLU A 87 3.29 0.18 -5.22
CA GLU A 87 4.55 0.90 -5.49
C GLU A 87 4.30 2.23 -6.22
N ILE A 88 3.38 2.26 -7.20
CA ILE A 88 2.95 3.51 -7.87
C ILE A 88 2.32 4.48 -6.87
N PHE A 89 1.43 4.00 -6.00
CA PHE A 89 0.75 4.82 -4.98
C PHE A 89 1.69 5.30 -3.88
N SER A 90 2.85 4.66 -3.72
CA SER A 90 3.90 5.14 -2.83
C SER A 90 4.71 6.31 -3.43
N GLY A 91 4.60 6.54 -4.74
CA GLY A 91 5.25 7.64 -5.46
C GLY A 91 4.28 8.76 -5.86
N ARG A 92 4.78 9.72 -6.65
CA ARG A 92 3.95 10.76 -7.28
C ARG A 92 3.56 10.31 -8.68
N LEU A 93 2.33 10.61 -9.10
CA LEU A 93 1.88 10.34 -10.46
C LEU A 93 2.76 11.05 -11.51
N SER A 94 3.28 12.23 -11.17
CA SER A 94 4.21 12.99 -12.01
C SER A 94 5.57 12.31 -12.24
N ALA A 95 5.90 11.26 -11.47
CA ALA A 95 7.12 10.48 -11.65
C ALA A 95 6.99 9.44 -12.78
N LEU A 96 5.77 9.15 -13.25
CA LEU A 96 5.57 8.25 -14.39
C LEU A 96 5.99 8.94 -15.69
N SER A 97 6.95 8.34 -16.39
CA SER A 97 7.38 8.83 -17.70
C SER A 97 6.33 8.54 -18.77
N ILE A 98 6.46 9.20 -19.94
CA ILE A 98 5.62 8.88 -21.11
C ILE A 98 5.79 7.42 -21.52
N GLU A 99 7.00 6.87 -21.38
CA GLU A 99 7.25 5.46 -21.65
C GLU A 99 6.50 4.55 -20.67
N ASP A 100 6.45 4.89 -19.38
CA ASP A 100 5.68 4.15 -18.39
C ASP A 100 4.18 4.17 -18.70
N ILE A 101 3.64 5.32 -19.09
CA ILE A 101 2.24 5.45 -19.51
C ILE A 101 1.97 4.57 -20.74
N GLY A 102 2.90 4.54 -21.70
CA GLY A 102 2.82 3.68 -22.88
C GLY A 102 2.78 2.19 -22.55
N ARG A 103 3.52 1.75 -21.52
CA ARG A 103 3.55 0.34 -21.06
C ARG A 103 2.25 -0.09 -20.37
N VAL A 104 1.65 0.80 -19.58
CA VAL A 104 0.55 0.45 -18.65
C VAL A 104 -0.83 0.42 -19.34
N ASP A 105 -0.99 1.01 -20.53
CA ASP A 105 -2.27 1.30 -21.21
C ASP A 105 -2.97 2.56 -20.68
N ILE A 106 -3.60 3.32 -21.58
CA ILE A 106 -4.33 4.55 -21.25
C ILE A 106 -5.51 4.30 -20.31
N LYS A 107 -6.20 3.15 -20.42
CA LYS A 107 -7.32 2.81 -19.55
C LYS A 107 -6.86 2.53 -18.13
N VAL A 108 -5.78 1.74 -17.97
CA VAL A 108 -5.20 1.47 -16.65
C VAL A 108 -4.63 2.75 -16.05
N TYR A 109 -3.96 3.58 -16.84
CA TYR A 109 -3.51 4.89 -16.40
C TYR A 109 -4.68 5.73 -15.86
N SER A 110 -5.81 5.79 -16.57
CA SER A 110 -7.01 6.51 -16.08
C SER A 110 -7.54 5.95 -14.74
N ILE A 111 -7.52 4.63 -14.56
CA ILE A 111 -7.91 3.99 -13.29
C ILE A 111 -6.95 4.41 -12.17
N LEU A 112 -5.64 4.38 -12.42
CA LEU A 112 -4.60 4.82 -11.47
C LEU A 112 -4.78 6.29 -11.08
N VAL A 113 -4.97 7.19 -12.05
CA VAL A 113 -5.16 8.63 -11.79
C VAL A 113 -6.37 8.87 -10.89
N LYS A 114 -7.52 8.25 -11.20
CA LYS A 114 -8.74 8.39 -10.37
C LYS A 114 -8.54 7.85 -8.96
N GLY A 115 -7.81 6.74 -8.83
CA GLY A 115 -7.46 6.18 -7.52
C GLY A 115 -6.56 7.10 -6.70
N MET A 116 -5.54 7.70 -7.32
CA MET A 116 -4.64 8.65 -6.65
C MET A 116 -5.34 9.95 -6.28
N GLU A 117 -6.20 10.49 -7.15
CA GLU A 117 -7.04 11.65 -6.85
C GLU A 117 -7.93 11.38 -5.62
N ARG A 118 -8.57 10.20 -5.59
CA ARG A 118 -9.40 9.78 -4.45
C ARG A 118 -8.58 9.64 -3.16
N LEU A 119 -7.37 9.10 -3.25
CA LEU A 119 -6.45 9.01 -2.11
C LEU A 119 -6.11 10.41 -1.59
N GLU A 120 -5.77 11.35 -2.48
CA GLU A 120 -5.45 12.72 -2.10
C GLU A 120 -6.62 13.43 -1.42
N ILE A 121 -7.85 13.25 -1.93
CA ILE A 121 -9.07 13.78 -1.31
C ILE A 121 -9.24 13.24 0.12
N GLU A 122 -9.05 11.94 0.33
CA GLU A 122 -9.18 11.33 1.66
C GLU A 122 -8.04 11.75 2.61
N MET A 123 -6.83 11.93 2.10
CA MET A 123 -5.72 12.49 2.88
C MET A 123 -6.03 13.93 3.30
N ARG A 124 -6.54 14.77 2.40
CA ARG A 124 -7.00 16.14 2.73
C ARG A 124 -8.13 16.13 3.74
N ARG A 125 -9.09 15.21 3.62
CA ARG A 125 -10.16 15.07 4.59
C ARG A 125 -9.62 14.68 5.97
N THR A 126 -8.78 13.64 6.03
CA THR A 126 -8.14 13.16 7.27
C THR A 126 -7.29 14.24 7.92
N ALA A 127 -6.56 15.02 7.12
CA ALA A 127 -5.74 16.12 7.63
C ALA A 127 -6.57 17.23 8.29
N ASN A 128 -7.70 17.61 7.68
CA ASN A 128 -8.52 18.73 8.13
C ASN A 128 -9.56 18.33 9.20
N VAL A 129 -9.91 17.05 9.29
CA VAL A 129 -10.94 16.55 10.22
C VAL A 129 -10.27 15.64 11.24
N ALA A 130 -9.92 16.23 12.39
CA ALA A 130 -9.42 15.45 13.52
C ALA A 130 -10.46 14.39 13.94
N PRO A 131 -10.02 13.15 14.26
CA PRO A 131 -10.91 12.13 14.81
C PRO A 131 -11.69 12.69 16.00
N PRO A 132 -13.03 12.53 16.04
CA PRO A 132 -13.82 13.08 17.12
C PRO A 132 -13.42 12.43 18.43
N MET A 133 -13.33 13.19 19.52
CA MET A 133 -13.06 12.57 20.82
C MET A 133 -14.22 11.66 21.24
N ILE A 134 -13.93 10.55 21.92
CA ILE A 134 -14.97 9.78 22.61
C ILE A 134 -15.53 10.74 23.66
N PRO A 135 -16.85 11.03 23.66
CA PRO A 135 -17.44 11.80 24.74
C PRO A 135 -17.07 11.09 26.03
N ALA A 136 -16.52 11.80 27.00
CA ALA A 136 -16.31 11.22 28.32
C ALA A 136 -17.66 10.64 28.73
N THR A 137 -17.76 9.31 28.79
CA THR A 137 -18.94 8.67 29.35
C THR A 137 -19.09 9.31 30.72
N PRO A 138 -20.22 9.98 31.00
CA PRO A 138 -20.40 10.57 32.30
C PRO A 138 -20.19 9.44 33.27
N SER A 139 -19.13 9.53 34.08
CA SER A 139 -18.84 8.53 35.10
C SER A 139 -20.16 8.35 35.83
N PRO A 140 -20.71 7.11 35.90
CA PRO A 140 -21.98 6.88 36.54
C PRO A 140 -21.90 7.61 37.87
N LYS A 141 -22.72 8.65 38.06
CA LYS A 141 -22.75 9.38 39.31
C LYS A 141 -22.91 8.30 40.35
N ALA A 142 -21.86 8.05 41.13
CA ALA A 142 -21.86 6.97 42.10
C ALA A 142 -23.11 7.22 42.94
N GLY A 143 -24.06 6.29 42.87
CA GLY A 143 -25.31 6.38 43.62
C GLY A 143 -24.95 6.53 45.09
N GLU A 144 -25.02 7.76 45.57
CA GLU A 144 -25.90 8.14 46.66
C GLU A 144 -26.20 7.00 47.63
N SER A 145 -25.23 6.72 48.50
CA SER A 145 -25.49 6.30 49.89
C SER A 145 -24.23 6.44 50.77
N HIS A 146 -23.44 7.51 50.58
CA HIS A 146 -22.41 7.87 51.56
C HIS A 146 -22.89 9.05 52.45
N PRO A 147 -22.81 8.90 53.78
CA PRO A 147 -23.25 9.93 54.73
C PRO A 147 -22.33 11.17 54.70
N PRO A 148 -22.83 12.32 55.19
CA PRO A 148 -22.13 13.61 55.12
C PRO A 148 -20.97 13.64 56.11
N LEU A 149 -19.80 13.15 55.70
CA LEU A 149 -18.55 13.44 56.40
C LEU A 149 -17.78 14.47 55.59
N GLN A 150 -17.54 15.62 56.24
CA GLN A 150 -16.67 16.72 55.82
C GLN A 150 -15.29 16.17 55.47
N THR A 151 -15.14 15.70 54.25
CA THR A 151 -13.85 15.43 53.64
C THR A 151 -13.56 16.64 52.79
N THR A 152 -12.47 17.31 53.14
CA THR A 152 -11.81 18.34 52.36
C THR A 152 -11.83 17.92 50.90
N TYR A 153 -12.73 18.54 50.12
CA TYR A 153 -12.73 18.45 48.68
C TYR A 153 -11.37 18.96 48.24
N VAL A 154 -10.43 18.04 48.03
CA VAL A 154 -9.31 18.28 47.14
C VAL A 154 -9.99 18.49 45.80
N PHE A 155 -10.28 19.76 45.50
CA PHE A 155 -10.50 20.22 44.14
C PHE A 155 -9.25 19.77 43.39
N HIS A 156 -9.26 18.54 42.87
CA HIS A 156 -8.39 18.17 41.78
C HIS A 156 -8.68 19.21 40.74
N LYS A 157 -7.73 20.15 40.62
CA LYS A 157 -7.73 21.30 39.72
C LYS A 157 -8.53 20.87 38.51
N PRO A 158 -9.68 21.51 38.20
CA PRO A 158 -10.48 21.08 37.07
C PRO A 158 -9.51 21.08 35.91
N TYR A 159 -9.18 19.88 35.41
CA TYR A 159 -8.44 19.70 34.18
C TYR A 159 -9.43 20.11 33.08
N ASN A 160 -9.81 21.40 33.08
CA ASN A 160 -10.52 22.14 32.05
C ASN A 160 -9.56 22.39 30.89
N LEU A 161 -8.62 21.48 30.63
CA LEU A 161 -8.12 21.38 29.28
C LEU A 161 -9.31 20.87 28.48
N ASP A 162 -9.84 21.74 27.63
CA ASP A 162 -10.70 21.32 26.54
C ASP A 162 -9.85 20.37 25.67
N CYS A 163 -9.87 19.09 26.03
CA CYS A 163 -9.10 18.07 25.35
C CYS A 163 -9.51 18.03 23.87
N ALA A 164 -10.76 18.37 23.54
CA ALA A 164 -11.23 18.37 22.16
C ALA A 164 -10.62 19.53 21.37
N ALA A 165 -10.62 20.74 21.91
CA ALA A 165 -9.94 21.88 21.27
C ALA A 165 -8.44 21.65 21.16
N THR A 166 -7.81 21.13 22.22
CA THR A 166 -6.37 20.83 22.26
C THR A 166 -6.01 19.75 21.26
N TRP A 167 -6.80 18.68 21.18
CA TRP A 167 -6.64 17.58 20.23
C TRP A 167 -6.76 18.06 18.79
N LYS A 168 -7.80 18.84 18.45
CA LYS A 168 -7.97 19.40 17.10
C LYS A 168 -6.76 20.21 16.67
N ARG A 169 -6.22 21.05 17.56
CA ARG A 169 -5.02 21.84 17.30
C ARG A 169 -3.80 20.94 17.07
N LEU A 170 -3.54 20.00 17.98
CA LEU A 170 -2.40 19.08 17.88
C LEU A 170 -2.47 18.19 16.64
N TRP A 171 -3.66 17.71 16.31
CA TRP A 171 -3.91 16.93 15.10
C TRP A 171 -3.47 17.69 13.87
N TRP A 172 -3.98 18.93 13.70
CA TRP A 172 -3.56 19.76 12.57
C TRP A 172 -2.05 20.02 12.58
N ASP A 173 -1.51 20.40 13.74
CA ASP A 173 -0.13 20.84 13.86
C ASP A 173 0.90 19.73 13.59
N LYS A 174 0.59 18.49 14.00
CA LYS A 174 1.52 17.36 13.99
C LYS A 174 1.20 16.33 12.91
N VAL A 175 -0.08 16.09 12.63
CA VAL A 175 -0.52 15.08 11.67
C VAL A 175 -1.01 15.72 10.37
N GLY A 176 -1.96 16.65 10.45
CA GLY A 176 -2.61 17.25 9.28
C GLY A 176 -1.64 17.92 8.32
N ARG A 177 -0.72 18.76 8.82
CA ARG A 177 0.33 19.37 7.99
C ARG A 177 1.27 18.36 7.35
N GLN A 178 1.59 17.27 8.05
CA GLN A 178 2.48 16.24 7.52
C GLN A 178 1.77 15.39 6.47
N LEU A 179 0.48 15.11 6.61
CA LEU A 179 -0.32 14.43 5.58
C LEU A 179 -0.39 15.25 4.29
N LEU A 180 -0.37 16.57 4.41
CA LEU A 180 -0.45 17.52 3.30
C LEU A 180 0.91 18.03 2.82
N HIS A 181 2.01 17.44 3.29
CA HIS A 181 3.32 17.89 2.86
C HIS A 181 3.49 17.64 1.35
N PRO A 182 3.81 18.66 0.54
CA PRO A 182 3.86 18.53 -0.92
C PRO A 182 4.92 17.52 -1.36
N ASP A 183 6.02 17.43 -0.60
CA ASP A 183 7.15 16.59 -1.00
C ASP A 183 7.30 15.23 -0.34
N ALA A 184 6.84 15.11 0.89
CA ALA A 184 7.10 13.99 1.78
C ALA A 184 5.89 13.80 2.70
N PRO A 185 4.70 13.54 2.13
CA PRO A 185 3.52 13.29 2.94
C PRO A 185 3.74 12.04 3.79
N ILE A 186 3.28 12.08 5.05
CA ILE A 186 3.30 10.86 5.86
C ILE A 186 2.31 9.84 5.28
N LYS A 187 2.69 8.57 5.31
CA LYS A 187 1.82 7.46 4.92
C LYS A 187 0.76 7.22 5.98
N SER A 188 -0.40 6.70 5.59
CA SER A 188 -1.53 6.52 6.50
C SER A 188 -1.21 5.57 7.66
N ASP A 189 -0.40 4.54 7.40
CA ASP A 189 0.08 3.58 8.41
C ASP A 189 1.02 4.20 9.45
N ALA A 190 1.70 5.31 9.11
CA ALA A 190 2.57 6.04 10.02
C ALA A 190 1.82 6.99 10.98
N ILE A 191 0.55 7.34 10.68
CA ILE A 191 -0.25 8.28 11.49
C ILE A 191 -0.31 7.86 12.95
N LEU A 192 -0.57 6.57 13.22
CA LEU A 192 -0.65 6.04 14.58
C LEU A 192 0.67 6.23 15.34
N GLY A 193 1.80 6.05 14.65
CA GLY A 193 3.13 6.30 15.19
C GLY A 193 3.33 7.76 15.59
N GLU A 194 2.91 8.71 14.74
CA GLU A 194 3.00 10.15 15.03
C GLU A 194 2.12 10.57 16.21
N VAL A 195 0.90 10.02 16.31
CA VAL A 195 0.01 10.30 17.44
C VAL A 195 0.57 9.73 18.74
N LYS A 196 1.17 8.54 18.72
CA LYS A 196 1.81 7.94 19.90
C LYS A 196 2.99 8.77 20.44
N LYS A 197 3.64 9.57 19.59
CA LYS A 197 4.77 10.47 19.97
C LYS A 197 4.34 11.78 20.65
N LEU A 198 3.04 12.12 20.67
CA LEU A 198 2.55 13.34 21.33
C LEU A 198 2.83 13.31 22.85
N SER A 199 3.30 14.43 23.42
CA SER A 199 3.73 14.50 24.83
C SER A 199 2.58 14.80 25.80
N HIS A 200 2.73 14.39 27.07
CA HIS A 200 1.81 14.75 28.17
C HIS A 200 1.74 16.27 28.43
N LYS A 201 2.76 17.03 28.01
CA LYS A 201 2.74 18.49 28.10
C LYS A 201 1.72 19.12 27.14
N ASP A 202 1.42 18.41 26.05
CA ASP A 202 0.56 18.88 24.98
C ASP A 202 -0.90 18.48 25.20
N LEU A 203 -1.15 17.30 25.77
CA LEU A 203 -2.48 16.74 26.01
C LEU A 203 -2.47 15.88 27.28
N HIS A 204 -3.56 15.93 28.05
CA HIS A 204 -3.70 15.05 29.22
C HIS A 204 -3.58 13.57 28.81
N GLU A 205 -2.80 12.80 29.56
CA GLU A 205 -2.43 11.42 29.19
C GLU A 205 -3.64 10.53 28.90
N LYS A 206 -4.69 10.62 29.72
CA LYS A 206 -5.95 9.90 29.45
C LYS A 206 -6.58 10.28 28.11
N CYS A 207 -6.68 11.57 27.80
CA CYS A 207 -7.22 12.05 26.52
C CYS A 207 -6.38 11.54 25.35
N ARG A 208 -5.05 11.48 25.51
CA ARG A 208 -4.13 10.94 24.51
C ARG A 208 -4.36 9.45 24.27
N LEU A 209 -4.40 8.65 25.33
CA LEU A 209 -4.62 7.20 25.26
C LEU A 209 -5.98 6.86 24.63
N ASP A 210 -7.04 7.57 25.03
CA ASP A 210 -8.37 7.39 24.43
C ASP A 210 -8.35 7.68 22.93
N MET A 211 -7.58 8.67 22.48
CA MET A 211 -7.46 9.01 21.06
C MET A 211 -6.61 7.99 20.29
N VAL A 212 -5.52 7.50 20.89
CA VAL A 212 -4.70 6.43 20.30
C VAL A 212 -5.56 5.19 20.09
N GLN A 213 -6.30 4.76 21.11
CA GLN A 213 -7.18 3.59 21.03
C GLN A 213 -8.25 3.79 19.97
N LYS A 214 -8.86 4.98 19.91
CA LYS A 214 -9.85 5.32 18.90
C LYS A 214 -9.28 5.25 17.49
N ILE A 215 -8.11 5.84 17.27
CA ILE A 215 -7.44 5.82 15.97
C ILE A 215 -7.08 4.40 15.56
N GLU A 216 -6.60 3.58 16.48
CA GLU A 216 -6.26 2.18 16.21
C GLU A 216 -7.51 1.36 15.80
N ALA A 217 -8.68 1.71 16.32
CA ALA A 217 -9.96 1.09 15.94
C ALA A 217 -10.60 1.68 14.68
N GLU A 218 -10.50 2.99 14.45
CA GLU A 218 -11.25 3.72 13.41
C GLU A 218 -10.44 4.15 12.19
N ILE A 219 -9.12 4.36 12.30
CA ILE A 219 -8.26 4.59 11.13
C ILE A 219 -8.08 3.24 10.45
N VAL A 220 -9.17 2.81 9.82
CA VAL A 220 -9.18 1.82 8.75
C VAL A 220 -8.33 2.41 7.64
N PHE A 221 -7.26 1.72 7.29
CA PHE A 221 -6.30 2.04 6.22
C PHE A 221 -7.02 2.43 4.90
N VAL A 222 -7.40 3.70 4.77
CA VAL A 222 -8.19 4.22 3.65
C VAL A 222 -7.42 4.02 2.34
N ASP A 223 -6.10 4.16 2.41
CA ASP A 223 -5.16 3.82 1.34
C ASP A 223 -5.30 2.36 0.89
N LYS A 224 -5.27 1.38 1.78
CA LYS A 224 -5.42 -0.04 1.43
C LYS A 224 -6.74 -0.32 0.74
N ARG A 225 -7.84 0.30 1.21
CA ARG A 225 -9.15 0.14 0.57
C ARG A 225 -9.17 0.74 -0.84
N ILE A 226 -8.57 1.91 -1.03
CA ILE A 226 -8.50 2.56 -2.34
C ILE A 226 -7.61 1.74 -3.28
N ILE A 227 -6.42 1.32 -2.82
CA ILE A 227 -5.49 0.48 -3.57
C ILE A 227 -6.16 -0.83 -3.97
N ALA A 228 -6.84 -1.52 -3.06
CA ALA A 228 -7.58 -2.75 -3.36
C ALA A 228 -8.65 -2.53 -4.42
N GLY A 229 -9.40 -1.42 -4.35
CA GLY A 229 -10.40 -1.07 -5.37
C GLY A 229 -9.78 -0.79 -6.74
N VAL A 230 -8.63 -0.12 -6.78
CA VAL A 230 -7.87 0.15 -8.01
C VAL A 230 -7.33 -1.16 -8.60
N THR A 231 -6.70 -2.01 -7.77
CA THR A 231 -6.22 -3.33 -8.15
C THR A 231 -7.34 -4.17 -8.74
N ALA A 232 -8.49 -4.24 -8.08
CA ALA A 232 -9.64 -5.00 -8.56
C ALA A 232 -10.14 -4.51 -9.93
N ALA A 233 -10.23 -3.19 -10.13
CA ALA A 233 -10.63 -2.60 -11.40
C ALA A 233 -9.63 -2.89 -12.54
N ILE A 234 -8.32 -2.92 -12.24
CA ILE A 234 -7.29 -3.26 -13.23
C ILE A 234 -7.35 -4.75 -13.58
N VAL A 235 -7.50 -5.62 -12.58
CA VAL A 235 -7.63 -7.07 -12.81
C VAL A 235 -8.87 -7.37 -13.64
N GLU A 236 -10.02 -6.77 -13.31
CA GLU A 236 -11.26 -6.89 -14.08
C GLU A 236 -11.03 -6.46 -15.55
N TYR A 237 -10.40 -5.31 -15.76
CA TYR A 237 -10.05 -4.84 -17.10
C TYR A 237 -9.19 -5.86 -17.86
N TYR A 238 -8.14 -6.40 -17.24
CA TYR A 238 -7.29 -7.41 -17.88
C TYR A 238 -8.05 -8.70 -18.20
N THR A 239 -8.93 -9.16 -17.32
CA THR A 239 -9.78 -10.33 -17.58
C THR A 239 -10.70 -10.11 -18.79
N THR A 240 -11.25 -8.90 -18.96
CA THR A 240 -12.10 -8.57 -20.13
C THR A 240 -11.31 -8.54 -21.44
N LEU A 241 -10.02 -8.20 -21.42
CA LEU A 241 -9.17 -8.21 -22.60
C LEU A 241 -8.78 -9.64 -23.02
N GLY A 242 -8.49 -10.53 -22.08
CA GLY A 242 -8.11 -11.91 -22.38
C GLY A 242 -9.27 -12.79 -22.89
N SER A 243 -10.51 -12.30 -22.83
CA SER A 243 -11.70 -13.00 -23.32
C SER A 243 -12.04 -12.70 -24.79
N GLN A 244 -11.26 -11.84 -25.46
CA GLN A 244 -11.45 -11.41 -26.85
C GLN A 244 -10.46 -12.12 -27.77
#